data_AF-A0A6I2X5B3-F1
#
_entry.id   AF-A0A6I2X5B3-F1
#
_cell.length_a   1.000
_cell.length_b   1.000
_cell.length_c   1.000
_cell.angle_alpha   90.00
_cell.angle_beta   90.00
_cell.angle_gamma   90.00
#
_symmetry.space_group_name_H-M   'P 1'
#
loop_
_entity.id
_entity.type
_entity.pdbx_description
1 polymer ?
#
loop_
_entity_poly.entity_id
_entity_poly.type
_entity_poly.pdbx_seq_one_letter_code
_entity_poly.pdbx_strand_id
1 'polypeptide(L)'
;MLRVLVIRFSYVPLVVVYSVRSIIAWVKSLSSNPRTFISEPHLGQPILLLAVWEKGELRPDIVRLLRSAKNQGMYTFVINTARLTDPPNIAAYVDHYIERVNFGADFGSYKLGFEWILNPAKVQSTPRVIMGNDSVFYISDRIESTLNAHINATHEVLGITENFEYHYHLGSFFISFSEAIRTHPSLKKFWKKYHRSQMRPRNIRLGEMALTKCLLRCVSKREALDSQINVRVLRATLEQTPESVPTFLDHLSSTGLMNEVKEIPTPGEVIRKIFTFFSPSKSSDMGPIRTQTQASKLPENFLDTFEFTSGVDFSRAPQQFKDFATGMVLHTFTLDSQIHNSALSTMLLGIPIIKNDLLYRGAMGSYEAVKLMRMLPEPDRTEFSKMLFDRPYGGDTLHGWKLLAFCNGLI
;
A
#
# COMPACT_ATOMS: atom_id res chain seq x y z
N MET A 1 -19.87 -1.12 23.96
CA MET A 1 -19.88 0.31 24.34
C MET A 1 -18.70 0.73 25.23
N LEU A 2 -18.46 0.08 26.39
CA LEU A 2 -17.37 0.44 27.32
C LEU A 2 -15.96 0.35 26.69
N ARG A 3 -15.66 -0.70 25.91
CA ARG A 3 -14.38 -0.87 25.21
C ARG A 3 -14.06 0.27 24.25
N VAL A 4 -15.07 0.76 23.50
CA VAL A 4 -14.93 1.87 22.55
C VAL A 4 -14.65 3.19 23.28
N LEU A 5 -15.32 3.44 24.40
CA LEU A 5 -15.08 4.61 25.26
C LEU A 5 -13.64 4.60 25.80
N VAL A 6 -13.17 3.48 26.33
CA VAL A 6 -11.79 3.35 26.85
C VAL A 6 -10.76 3.62 25.76
N ILE A 7 -10.94 3.07 24.56
CA ILE A 7 -10.05 3.32 23.41
C ILE A 7 -9.99 4.83 23.11
N ARG A 8 -11.14 5.49 23.00
CA ARG A 8 -11.20 6.94 22.69
C ARG A 8 -10.57 7.80 23.78
N PHE A 9 -10.87 7.56 25.06
CA PHE A 9 -10.30 8.36 26.17
C PHE A 9 -8.80 8.10 26.37
N SER A 10 -8.29 6.93 25.99
CA SER A 10 -6.86 6.61 26.10
C SER A 10 -5.99 7.35 25.06
N TYR A 11 -6.57 7.92 24.01
CA TYR A 11 -5.83 8.50 22.89
C TYR A 11 -4.86 9.61 23.32
N VAL A 12 -5.34 10.63 24.04
CA VAL A 12 -4.53 11.79 24.44
C VAL A 12 -3.35 11.37 25.34
N PRO A 13 -3.55 10.59 26.44
CA PRO A 13 -2.44 10.07 27.23
C PRO A 13 -1.43 9.27 26.40
N LEU A 14 -1.90 8.42 25.49
CA LEU A 14 -1.01 7.61 24.66
C LEU A 14 -0.18 8.48 23.71
N VAL A 15 -0.78 9.50 23.08
CA VAL A 15 -0.05 10.45 22.23
C VAL A 15 1.06 11.14 23.00
N VAL A 16 0.83 11.55 24.25
CA VAL A 16 1.87 12.15 25.11
C VAL A 16 3.01 11.15 25.36
N VAL A 17 2.68 9.93 25.79
CA VAL A 17 3.67 8.86 26.04
C VAL A 17 4.51 8.59 24.80
N TYR A 18 3.88 8.40 23.64
CA TYR A 18 4.61 8.13 22.39
C TYR A 18 5.40 9.33 21.88
N SER A 19 4.94 10.55 22.13
CA SER A 19 5.70 11.76 21.83
C SER A 19 7.00 11.82 22.64
N VAL A 20 6.92 11.58 23.95
CA VAL A 20 8.11 11.51 24.82
C VAL A 20 9.05 10.40 24.38
N ARG A 21 8.53 9.19 24.08
CA ARG A 21 9.35 8.09 23.57
C ARG A 21 10.02 8.42 22.23
N SER A 22 9.32 9.14 21.35
CA SER A 22 9.91 9.62 20.10
C SER A 22 11.04 10.63 20.34
N ILE A 23 10.94 11.50 21.35
CA ILE A 23 12.01 12.44 21.72
C ILE A 23 13.22 11.69 22.29
N ILE A 24 12.99 10.73 23.19
CA ILE A 24 14.09 9.90 23.74
C ILE A 24 14.80 9.14 22.62
N ALA A 25 14.04 8.53 21.70
CA ALA A 25 14.61 7.83 20.55
C ALA A 25 15.39 8.78 19.62
N TRP A 26 14.91 10.01 19.44
CA TRP A 26 15.62 11.04 18.69
C TRP A 26 16.97 11.37 19.35
N VAL A 27 16.99 11.65 20.65
CA VAL A 27 18.22 11.94 21.40
C VAL A 27 19.22 10.79 21.28
N LYS A 28 18.77 9.55 21.47
CA LYS A 28 19.61 8.34 21.28
C LYS A 28 20.14 8.21 19.85
N SER A 29 19.39 8.67 18.86
CA SER A 29 19.83 8.61 17.46
C SER A 29 20.93 9.63 17.13
N LEU A 30 21.10 10.69 17.91
CA LEU A 30 22.13 11.72 17.66
C LEU A 30 23.56 11.21 17.86
N SER A 31 23.75 10.24 18.74
CA SER A 31 25.06 9.60 18.96
C SER A 31 25.35 8.46 17.98
N SER A 32 24.38 8.09 17.14
CA SER A 32 24.49 6.94 16.25
C SER A 32 24.73 7.39 14.81
N ASN A 33 25.96 7.22 14.34
CA ASN A 33 26.29 7.51 12.94
C ASN A 33 25.91 6.32 12.05
N PRO A 34 25.28 6.57 10.88
CA PRO A 34 25.10 5.54 9.86
C PRO A 34 26.46 4.95 9.44
N ARG A 35 26.52 3.64 9.24
CA ARG A 35 27.71 2.93 8.78
C ARG A 35 27.49 2.43 7.35
N THR A 36 28.35 2.85 6.44
CA THR A 36 28.38 2.36 5.07
C THR A 36 29.25 1.11 4.98
N PHE A 37 28.77 0.05 4.33
CA PHE A 37 29.55 -1.18 4.10
C PHE A 37 29.88 -1.41 2.62
N ILE A 38 29.01 -0.96 1.71
CA ILE A 38 29.20 -1.03 0.25
C ILE A 38 28.98 0.37 -0.30
N SER A 39 29.87 0.83 -1.19
CA SER A 39 29.82 2.17 -1.75
C SER A 39 30.47 2.25 -3.14
N GLU A 40 29.79 1.71 -4.14
CA GLU A 40 30.17 1.88 -5.54
C GLU A 40 29.86 3.29 -6.04
N PRO A 41 30.64 3.85 -6.99
CA PRO A 41 30.34 5.15 -7.58
C PRO A 41 29.07 5.09 -8.44
N HIS A 42 28.26 6.15 -8.38
CA HIS A 42 27.12 6.33 -9.29
C HIS A 42 27.58 6.94 -10.60
N LEU A 43 27.16 6.37 -11.72
CA LEU A 43 27.62 6.70 -13.08
C LEU A 43 26.46 7.14 -13.99
N GLY A 44 25.42 7.74 -13.43
CA GLY A 44 24.27 8.24 -14.21
C GLY A 44 23.10 7.27 -14.37
N GLN A 45 23.15 6.07 -13.76
CA GLN A 45 22.09 5.07 -13.85
C GLN A 45 20.78 5.55 -13.18
N PRO A 46 19.61 5.00 -13.55
CA PRO A 46 18.42 5.08 -12.69
C PRO A 46 18.73 4.50 -11.30
N ILE A 47 18.17 5.07 -10.24
CA ILE A 47 18.44 4.66 -8.86
C ILE A 47 17.22 3.92 -8.29
N LEU A 48 17.43 2.78 -7.65
CA LEU A 48 16.47 2.16 -6.74
C LEU A 48 16.93 2.37 -5.29
N LEU A 49 16.23 3.25 -4.55
CA LEU A 49 16.42 3.49 -3.13
C LEU A 49 15.45 2.64 -2.31
N LEU A 50 15.99 1.72 -1.51
CA LEU A 50 15.23 0.80 -0.67
C LEU A 50 15.46 1.08 0.82
N ALA A 51 14.38 1.40 1.54
CA ALA A 51 14.38 1.43 3.00
C ALA A 51 13.96 0.07 3.55
N VAL A 52 14.81 -0.56 4.36
CA VAL A 52 14.52 -1.91 4.89
C VAL A 52 14.77 -2.01 6.40
N TRP A 53 14.16 -3.00 7.04
CA TRP A 53 14.32 -3.39 8.44
C TRP A 53 14.50 -4.91 8.51
N GLU A 54 15.64 -5.37 8.00
CA GLU A 54 15.93 -6.80 7.82
C GLU A 54 17.12 -7.23 8.69
N LYS A 55 16.91 -8.25 9.52
CA LYS A 55 17.90 -8.74 10.48
C LYS A 55 18.49 -10.06 10.01
N GLY A 56 19.82 -10.15 10.01
CA GLY A 56 20.56 -11.34 9.60
C GLY A 56 20.71 -11.41 8.09
N GLU A 57 19.61 -11.63 7.37
CA GLU A 57 19.58 -11.71 5.91
C GLU A 57 18.47 -10.83 5.33
N LEU A 58 18.57 -10.48 4.06
CA LEU A 58 17.48 -9.82 3.32
C LEU A 58 16.44 -10.87 2.94
N ARG A 59 15.16 -10.49 2.96
CA ARG A 59 14.10 -11.38 2.49
C ARG A 59 14.29 -11.78 1.02
N PRO A 60 13.88 -12.99 0.64
CA PRO A 60 14.03 -13.46 -0.74
C PRO A 60 13.36 -12.56 -1.79
N ASP A 61 12.18 -12.01 -1.52
CA ASP A 61 11.49 -11.10 -2.44
C ASP A 61 12.24 -9.78 -2.66
N ILE A 62 12.86 -9.24 -1.62
CA ILE A 62 13.74 -8.05 -1.71
C ILE A 62 14.98 -8.38 -2.55
N VAL A 63 15.58 -9.57 -2.34
CA VAL A 63 16.73 -10.01 -3.15
C VAL A 63 16.35 -10.14 -4.63
N ARG A 64 15.17 -10.70 -4.93
CA ARG A 64 14.66 -10.78 -6.31
C ARG A 64 14.45 -9.40 -6.94
N LEU A 65 13.87 -8.46 -6.19
CA LEU A 65 13.72 -7.06 -6.62
C LEU A 65 15.08 -6.42 -6.95
N LEU A 66 16.06 -6.54 -6.05
CA LEU A 66 17.39 -5.95 -6.23
C LEU A 66 18.13 -6.55 -7.43
N ARG A 67 18.06 -7.88 -7.61
CA ARG A 67 18.63 -8.55 -8.79
C ARG A 67 17.95 -8.10 -10.08
N SER A 68 16.62 -8.00 -10.09
CA SER A 68 15.89 -7.51 -11.27
C SER A 68 16.27 -6.06 -11.61
N ALA A 69 16.40 -5.19 -10.61
CA ALA A 69 16.86 -3.82 -10.78
C ALA A 69 18.28 -3.75 -11.37
N LYS A 70 19.21 -4.57 -10.85
CA LYS A 70 20.57 -4.67 -11.37
C LYS A 70 20.63 -5.16 -12.81
N ASN A 71 19.84 -6.18 -13.15
CA ASN A 71 19.75 -6.69 -14.52
C ASN A 71 19.22 -5.63 -15.50
N GLN A 72 18.40 -4.70 -15.02
CA GLN A 72 17.91 -3.55 -15.78
C GLN A 72 18.85 -2.34 -15.75
N GLY A 73 20.08 -2.49 -15.24
CA GLY A 73 21.10 -1.45 -15.22
C GLY A 73 20.87 -0.36 -14.18
N MET A 74 20.05 -0.60 -13.16
CA MET A 74 19.84 0.36 -12.08
C MET A 74 20.99 0.33 -11.06
N TYR A 75 21.24 1.49 -10.45
CA TYR A 75 22.03 1.62 -9.24
C TYR A 75 21.17 1.30 -8.01
N THR A 76 21.54 0.26 -7.28
CA THR A 76 20.79 -0.28 -6.15
C THR A 76 21.32 0.26 -4.82
N PHE A 77 20.51 1.07 -4.15
CA PHE A 77 20.86 1.75 -2.91
C PHE A 77 19.94 1.30 -1.78
N VAL A 78 20.48 0.54 -0.82
CA VAL A 78 19.73 0.00 0.31
C VAL A 78 20.16 0.67 1.61
N ILE A 79 19.18 1.09 2.41
CA ILE A 79 19.37 1.63 3.76
C ILE A 79 18.62 0.73 4.74
N ASN A 80 19.36 -0.04 5.52
CA ASN A 80 18.83 -0.94 6.53
C ASN A 80 18.81 -0.30 7.92
N THR A 81 17.73 -0.50 8.65
CA THR A 81 17.56 -0.05 10.03
C THR A 81 17.77 -1.16 11.06
N ALA A 82 18.06 -2.37 10.59
CA ALA A 82 18.56 -3.50 11.36
C ALA A 82 20.01 -3.82 10.93
N ARG A 83 20.50 -5.03 11.25
CA ARG A 83 21.87 -5.46 10.96
C ARG A 83 21.84 -6.78 10.22
N LEU A 84 22.58 -6.86 9.12
CA LEU A 84 22.86 -8.13 8.44
C LEU A 84 24.03 -8.86 9.12
N THR A 85 24.06 -10.17 8.97
CA THR A 85 25.15 -11.02 9.49
C THR A 85 26.44 -10.77 8.72
N ASP A 86 26.35 -10.66 7.39
CA ASP A 86 27.50 -10.44 6.50
C ASP A 86 27.13 -9.47 5.36
N PRO A 87 27.12 -8.15 5.63
CA PRO A 87 26.73 -7.15 4.65
C PRO A 87 27.51 -7.20 3.32
N PRO A 88 28.84 -7.42 3.27
CA PRO A 88 29.57 -7.54 2.00
C PRO A 88 29.02 -8.58 1.01
N ASN A 89 28.38 -9.66 1.47
CA ASN A 89 27.87 -10.72 0.58
C ASN A 89 26.75 -10.30 -0.36
N ILE A 90 26.11 -9.14 -0.11
CA ILE A 90 25.03 -8.65 -0.98
C ILE A 90 25.56 -7.76 -2.12
N ALA A 91 26.87 -7.50 -2.20
CA ALA A 91 27.48 -6.62 -3.21
C ALA A 91 27.21 -7.04 -4.65
N ALA A 92 26.94 -8.34 -4.88
CA ALA A 92 26.54 -8.84 -6.19
C ALA A 92 25.24 -8.20 -6.74
N TYR A 93 24.38 -7.68 -5.86
CA TYR A 93 23.11 -7.07 -6.24
C TYR A 93 22.79 -5.76 -5.49
N VAL A 94 23.77 -5.16 -4.81
CA VAL A 94 23.65 -3.88 -4.12
C VAL A 94 24.88 -3.02 -4.39
N ASP A 95 24.69 -1.80 -4.88
CA ASP A 95 25.76 -0.83 -5.17
C ASP A 95 26.10 0.06 -3.97
N HIS A 96 25.12 0.33 -3.12
CA HIS A 96 25.32 1.16 -1.94
C HIS A 96 24.51 0.59 -0.77
N TYR A 97 25.17 0.30 0.34
CA TYR A 97 24.53 -0.26 1.52
C TYR A 97 24.93 0.49 2.78
N ILE A 98 23.93 0.97 3.51
CA ILE A 98 24.08 1.70 4.77
C ILE A 98 23.25 1.03 5.85
N GLU A 99 23.85 0.80 7.03
CA GLU A 99 23.11 0.47 8.25
C GLU A 99 22.99 1.69 9.14
N ARG A 100 21.81 1.87 9.73
CA ARG A 100 21.53 2.96 10.66
C ARG A 100 20.62 2.50 11.79
N VAL A 101 20.54 3.28 12.86
CA VAL A 101 19.57 3.01 13.93
C VAL A 101 18.13 3.18 13.44
N ASN A 102 17.24 2.32 13.91
CA ASN A 102 15.81 2.38 13.61
C ASN A 102 15.11 3.56 14.29
N PHE A 103 15.19 4.73 13.67
CA PHE A 103 14.49 5.95 14.09
C PHE A 103 13.87 6.68 12.90
N GLY A 104 12.59 7.04 12.97
CA GLY A 104 11.93 7.72 11.84
C GLY A 104 11.33 6.79 10.80
N ALA A 105 11.23 5.48 11.09
CA ALA A 105 10.76 4.45 10.18
C ALA A 105 11.45 4.52 8.79
N ASP A 106 10.73 4.14 7.75
CA ASP A 106 11.12 4.23 6.34
C ASP A 106 11.48 5.65 5.90
N PHE A 107 10.70 6.67 6.29
CA PHE A 107 11.00 8.07 5.97
C PHE A 107 12.33 8.57 6.56
N GLY A 108 12.76 8.01 7.67
CA GLY A 108 14.09 8.28 8.22
C GLY A 108 15.20 7.76 7.31
N SER A 109 14.99 6.60 6.69
CA SER A 109 15.89 6.03 5.69
C SER A 109 15.79 6.78 4.36
N TYR A 110 14.58 7.12 3.89
CA TYR A 110 14.40 7.95 2.71
C TYR A 110 15.08 9.29 2.84
N LYS A 111 14.97 9.97 4.00
CA LYS A 111 15.67 11.22 4.22
C LYS A 111 17.19 11.08 4.00
N LEU A 112 17.81 10.06 4.59
CA LEU A 112 19.24 9.80 4.41
C LEU A 112 19.59 9.49 2.95
N GLY A 113 18.77 8.69 2.28
CA GLY A 113 18.96 8.36 0.86
C GLY A 113 18.81 9.59 -0.05
N PHE A 114 17.81 10.42 0.18
CA PHE A 114 17.62 11.65 -0.59
C PHE A 114 18.68 12.71 -0.28
N GLU A 115 19.20 12.81 0.95
CA GLU A 115 20.35 13.67 1.24
C GLU A 115 21.58 13.26 0.40
N TRP A 116 21.76 11.96 0.13
CA TRP A 116 22.79 11.45 -0.76
C TRP A 116 22.46 11.70 -2.25
N ILE A 117 21.25 11.36 -2.69
CA ILE A 117 20.80 11.48 -4.10
C ILE A 117 20.75 12.95 -4.58
N LEU A 118 20.47 13.88 -3.66
CA LEU A 118 20.37 15.31 -3.96
C LEU A 118 21.72 16.03 -3.85
N ASN A 119 22.77 15.34 -3.41
CA ASN A 119 24.11 15.88 -3.34
C ASN A 119 24.80 15.77 -4.71
N PRO A 120 25.13 16.89 -5.37
CA PRO A 120 25.74 16.87 -6.70
C PRO A 120 27.13 16.23 -6.74
N ALA A 121 27.83 16.15 -5.60
CA ALA A 121 29.11 15.44 -5.50
C ALA A 121 28.96 13.91 -5.44
N LYS A 122 27.73 13.40 -5.22
CA LYS A 122 27.42 11.96 -5.19
C LYS A 122 26.66 11.53 -6.43
N VAL A 123 25.70 12.34 -6.87
CA VAL A 123 24.85 12.06 -8.04
C VAL A 123 24.81 13.32 -8.90
N GLN A 124 25.57 13.30 -10.00
CA GLN A 124 25.59 14.40 -10.96
C GLN A 124 24.26 14.45 -11.74
N SER A 125 23.92 13.36 -12.41
CA SER A 125 22.65 13.18 -13.12
C SER A 125 22.08 11.80 -12.83
N THR A 126 20.77 11.66 -12.95
CA THR A 126 20.10 10.34 -12.96
C THR A 126 18.73 10.51 -13.58
N PRO A 127 18.37 9.70 -14.59
CA PRO A 127 17.13 9.90 -15.34
C PRO A 127 15.90 9.68 -14.45
N ARG A 128 16.02 8.78 -13.47
CA ARG A 128 14.92 8.37 -12.62
C ARG A 128 15.40 7.84 -11.28
N VAL A 129 14.66 8.18 -10.22
CA VAL A 129 14.83 7.61 -8.89
C VAL A 129 13.55 6.86 -8.55
N ILE A 130 13.63 5.60 -8.15
CA ILE A 130 12.55 4.84 -7.54
C ILE A 130 12.86 4.74 -6.05
N MET A 131 11.92 5.15 -5.20
CA MET A 131 11.99 4.86 -3.77
C MET A 131 11.01 3.75 -3.43
N GLY A 132 11.41 2.81 -2.57
CA GLY A 132 10.52 1.80 -2.04
C GLY A 132 10.97 1.26 -0.68
N ASN A 133 10.15 0.41 -0.07
CA ASN A 133 10.45 -0.15 1.25
C ASN A 133 9.99 -1.61 1.41
N ASP A 134 10.45 -2.22 2.49
CA ASP A 134 10.14 -3.60 2.87
C ASP A 134 8.79 -3.80 3.58
N SER A 135 7.97 -2.76 3.70
CA SER A 135 6.63 -2.87 4.30
C SER A 135 5.61 -3.53 3.37
N VAL A 136 6.04 -3.87 2.17
CA VAL A 136 5.33 -4.66 1.16
C VAL A 136 6.15 -5.89 0.78
N PHE A 137 5.47 -6.89 0.25
CA PHE A 137 6.02 -8.06 -0.41
C PHE A 137 6.04 -7.82 -1.92
N TYR A 138 7.17 -8.07 -2.57
CA TYR A 138 7.34 -7.89 -4.01
C TYR A 138 7.06 -9.19 -4.78
N ILE A 139 6.12 -9.16 -5.71
CA ILE A 139 5.70 -10.35 -6.47
C ILE A 139 6.66 -10.59 -7.65
N SER A 140 7.26 -11.77 -7.69
CA SER A 140 8.36 -12.14 -8.58
C SER A 140 8.02 -12.07 -10.06
N ASP A 141 6.82 -12.51 -10.46
CA ASP A 141 6.39 -12.54 -11.87
C ASP A 141 5.99 -11.16 -12.44
N ARG A 142 5.90 -10.13 -11.58
CA ARG A 142 5.49 -8.76 -11.95
C ARG A 142 6.57 -7.72 -11.72
N ILE A 143 7.59 -8.01 -10.91
CA ILE A 143 8.52 -6.97 -10.46
C ILE A 143 9.40 -6.44 -11.58
N GLU A 144 9.80 -7.30 -12.52
CA GLU A 144 10.66 -6.91 -13.64
C GLU A 144 9.95 -5.93 -14.58
N SER A 145 8.73 -6.27 -15.00
CA SER A 145 7.90 -5.42 -15.87
C SER A 145 7.51 -4.12 -15.16
N THR A 146 7.27 -4.17 -13.85
CA THR A 146 7.00 -2.99 -13.02
C THR A 146 8.20 -2.05 -12.98
N LEU A 147 9.40 -2.56 -12.69
CA LEU A 147 10.62 -1.76 -12.70
C LEU A 147 10.81 -1.09 -14.05
N ASN A 148 10.66 -1.84 -15.15
CA ASN A 148 10.79 -1.30 -16.50
C ASN A 148 9.77 -0.17 -16.76
N ALA A 149 8.50 -0.40 -16.42
CA ALA A 149 7.44 0.59 -16.56
C ALA A 149 7.73 1.86 -15.76
N HIS A 150 8.26 1.74 -14.54
CA HIS A 150 8.62 2.89 -13.72
C HIS A 150 9.86 3.62 -14.23
N ILE A 151 10.92 2.92 -14.66
CA ILE A 151 12.14 3.52 -15.23
C ILE A 151 11.80 4.34 -16.47
N ASN A 152 10.94 3.78 -17.33
CA ASN A 152 10.57 4.37 -18.63
C ASN A 152 9.30 5.22 -18.59
N ALA A 153 8.74 5.47 -17.40
CA ALA A 153 7.50 6.21 -17.26
C ALA A 153 7.63 7.64 -17.79
N THR A 154 6.67 8.03 -18.64
CA THR A 154 6.54 9.40 -19.17
C THR A 154 6.06 10.39 -18.10
N HIS A 155 5.33 9.90 -17.09
CA HIS A 155 4.94 10.67 -15.91
C HIS A 155 6.19 11.12 -15.14
N GLU A 156 6.17 12.37 -14.68
CA GLU A 156 7.23 12.94 -13.83
C GLU A 156 7.27 12.28 -12.45
N VAL A 157 6.11 11.87 -11.94
CA VAL A 157 5.94 11.10 -10.72
C VAL A 157 4.97 9.94 -10.98
N LEU A 158 5.37 8.73 -10.64
CA LEU A 158 4.52 7.54 -10.75
C LEU A 158 4.62 6.70 -9.47
N GLY A 159 3.52 6.56 -8.75
CA GLY A 159 3.37 5.61 -7.64
C GLY A 159 2.74 4.28 -8.09
N ILE A 160 2.64 3.30 -7.20
CA ILE A 160 1.84 2.09 -7.48
C ILE A 160 0.37 2.28 -7.13
N THR A 161 0.06 2.80 -5.93
CA THR A 161 -1.32 2.97 -5.45
C THR A 161 -1.58 4.35 -4.88
N GLU A 162 -2.87 4.69 -4.75
CA GLU A 162 -3.38 5.89 -4.10
C GLU A 162 -3.97 5.57 -2.71
N ASN A 163 -4.11 6.61 -1.89
CA ASN A 163 -4.73 6.54 -0.58
C ASN A 163 -5.64 7.75 -0.34
N PHE A 164 -6.86 7.49 0.14
CA PHE A 164 -7.91 8.47 0.38
C PHE A 164 -8.32 8.61 1.86
N GLU A 165 -7.71 7.88 2.81
CA GLU A 165 -8.14 7.78 4.22
C GLU A 165 -8.30 9.14 4.95
N TYR A 166 -7.46 10.11 4.61
CA TYR A 166 -7.49 11.45 5.22
C TYR A 166 -7.48 12.54 4.16
N HIS A 167 -6.48 12.49 3.29
CA HIS A 167 -6.38 13.27 2.07
C HIS A 167 -5.72 12.41 1.01
N TYR A 168 -6.02 12.70 -0.25
CA TYR A 168 -5.35 12.11 -1.39
C TYR A 168 -3.82 12.15 -1.24
N HIS A 169 -3.17 10.99 -1.31
CA HIS A 169 -1.73 10.86 -1.44
C HIS A 169 -1.33 9.55 -2.13
N LEU A 170 -0.10 9.48 -2.63
CA LEU A 170 0.49 8.24 -3.15
C LEU A 170 1.00 7.39 -1.98
N GLY A 171 0.83 6.07 -2.08
CA GLY A 171 1.46 5.15 -1.13
C GLY A 171 2.97 5.19 -1.23
N SER A 172 3.66 5.46 -0.12
CA SER A 172 5.13 5.66 -0.10
C SER A 172 5.97 4.38 -0.20
N PHE A 173 5.39 3.30 -0.72
CA PHE A 173 6.01 1.96 -0.80
C PHE A 173 6.78 1.73 -2.10
N PHE A 174 6.41 2.44 -3.16
CA PHE A 174 7.06 2.37 -4.47
C PHE A 174 6.65 3.59 -5.31
N ILE A 175 7.53 4.61 -5.36
CA ILE A 175 7.28 5.84 -6.11
C ILE A 175 8.52 6.18 -6.94
N SER A 176 8.32 6.43 -8.23
CA SER A 176 9.37 6.91 -9.12
C SER A 176 9.27 8.40 -9.41
N PHE A 177 10.42 9.06 -9.56
CA PHE A 177 10.58 10.49 -9.81
C PHE A 177 11.49 10.69 -11.01
N SER A 178 11.11 11.58 -11.93
CA SER A 178 12.00 12.03 -13.00
C SER A 178 13.16 12.88 -12.46
N GLU A 179 14.18 13.06 -13.27
CA GLU A 179 15.29 13.99 -12.97
C GLU A 179 14.81 15.42 -12.67
N ALA A 180 13.80 15.91 -13.39
CA ALA A 180 13.24 17.25 -13.18
C ALA A 180 12.66 17.39 -11.76
N ILE A 181 11.96 16.36 -11.27
CA ILE A 181 11.43 16.35 -9.90
C ILE A 181 12.55 16.21 -8.87
N ARG A 182 13.53 15.33 -9.10
CA ARG A 182 14.70 15.16 -8.23
C ARG A 182 15.42 16.50 -8.01
N THR A 183 15.64 17.26 -9.08
CA THR A 183 16.41 18.50 -9.02
C THR A 183 15.60 19.71 -8.52
N HIS A 184 14.28 19.59 -8.43
CA HIS A 184 13.37 20.67 -8.05
C HIS A 184 13.66 21.21 -6.63
N PRO A 185 13.76 22.55 -6.43
CA PRO A 185 14.08 23.15 -5.12
C PRO A 185 13.13 22.76 -3.99
N SER A 186 11.83 22.64 -4.29
CA SER A 186 10.82 22.21 -3.31
C SER A 186 11.10 20.82 -2.73
N LEU A 187 11.54 19.85 -3.54
CA LEU A 187 11.86 18.51 -3.06
C LEU A 187 13.10 18.53 -2.15
N LYS A 188 14.13 19.29 -2.53
CA LYS A 188 15.32 19.51 -1.69
C LYS A 188 14.95 20.14 -0.33
N LYS A 189 14.06 21.15 -0.36
CA LYS A 189 13.55 21.81 0.86
C LYS A 189 12.72 20.87 1.72
N PHE A 190 11.92 19.99 1.12
CA PHE A 190 11.13 18.99 1.83
C PHE A 190 12.05 18.07 2.65
N TRP A 191 13.02 17.40 2.02
CA TRP A 191 13.91 16.47 2.71
C TRP A 191 14.80 17.15 3.75
N LYS A 192 15.30 18.35 3.47
CA LYS A 192 16.06 19.15 4.44
C LYS A 192 15.25 19.45 5.71
N LYS A 193 13.97 19.79 5.55
CA LYS A 193 13.06 20.15 6.66
C LYS A 193 12.35 18.96 7.31
N TYR A 194 12.38 17.78 6.70
CA TYR A 194 11.67 16.62 7.24
C TYR A 194 12.21 16.24 8.62
N HIS A 195 11.32 16.23 9.62
CA HIS A 195 11.65 15.85 10.99
C HIS A 195 11.19 14.40 11.24
N ARG A 196 12.17 13.53 11.51
CA ARG A 196 11.97 12.11 11.82
C ARG A 196 11.15 11.94 13.10
N SER A 197 10.21 10.98 13.11
CA SER A 197 9.42 10.62 14.29
C SER A 197 9.18 9.12 14.38
N GLN A 198 9.03 8.59 15.60
CA GLN A 198 8.56 7.21 15.80
C GLN A 198 7.03 7.10 15.83
N MET A 199 6.31 8.22 15.78
CA MET A 199 4.85 8.17 15.80
C MET A 199 4.30 7.97 14.39
N ARG A 200 3.62 6.84 14.18
CA ARG A 200 3.04 6.49 12.88
C ARG A 200 2.16 7.60 12.28
N PRO A 201 1.23 8.25 13.02
CA PRO A 201 0.42 9.33 12.44
C PRO A 201 1.26 10.55 12.00
N ARG A 202 2.38 10.83 12.67
CA ARG A 202 3.29 11.90 12.23
C ARG A 202 4.03 11.51 10.96
N ASN A 203 4.45 10.27 10.81
CA ASN A 203 5.14 9.80 9.60
C ASN A 203 4.19 9.79 8.40
N ILE A 204 2.93 9.38 8.56
CA ILE A 204 1.92 9.48 7.50
C ILE A 204 1.68 10.95 7.13
N ARG A 205 1.39 11.80 8.13
CA ARG A 205 1.00 13.20 7.87
C ARG A 205 2.14 14.08 7.36
N LEU A 206 3.32 14.01 7.98
CA LEU A 206 4.48 14.84 7.65
C LEU A 206 5.42 14.19 6.64
N GLY A 207 5.30 12.87 6.44
CA GLY A 207 5.99 12.11 5.43
C GLY A 207 5.09 11.93 4.22
N GLU A 208 4.30 10.86 4.17
CA GLU A 208 3.54 10.42 2.99
C GLU A 208 2.68 11.53 2.37
N MET A 209 1.79 12.12 3.16
CA MET A 209 0.86 13.15 2.69
C MET A 209 1.58 14.44 2.30
N ALA A 210 2.56 14.87 3.10
CA ALA A 210 3.32 16.08 2.83
C ALA A 210 4.26 15.92 1.62
N LEU A 211 4.77 14.71 1.39
CA LEU A 211 5.55 14.37 0.20
C LEU A 211 4.68 14.49 -1.04
N THR A 212 3.51 13.84 -1.10
CA THR A 212 2.61 14.00 -2.27
C THR A 212 2.22 15.46 -2.48
N LYS A 213 1.93 16.21 -1.40
CA LYS A 213 1.67 17.66 -1.51
C LYS A 213 2.87 18.44 -2.06
N CYS A 214 4.10 18.04 -1.73
CA CYS A 214 5.30 18.62 -2.31
C CYS A 214 5.40 18.30 -3.80
N LEU A 215 5.20 17.04 -4.17
CA LEU A 215 5.29 16.57 -5.56
C LEU A 215 4.25 17.23 -6.46
N LEU A 216 3.01 17.41 -5.99
CA LEU A 216 1.97 18.15 -6.70
C LEU A 216 2.35 19.61 -7.02
N ARG A 217 3.29 20.20 -6.28
CA ARG A 217 3.84 21.53 -6.57
C ARG A 217 5.09 21.51 -7.45
N CYS A 218 5.71 20.34 -7.61
CA CYS A 218 6.90 20.15 -8.42
C CYS A 218 6.56 19.78 -9.86
N VAL A 219 5.48 19.03 -10.05
CA VAL A 219 5.09 18.57 -11.38
C VAL A 219 4.65 19.72 -12.28
N SER A 220 4.97 19.59 -13.56
CA SER A 220 4.64 20.59 -14.59
C SER A 220 3.13 20.71 -14.83
N LYS A 221 2.39 19.61 -14.64
CA LYS A 221 0.92 19.54 -14.70
C LYS A 221 0.39 18.46 -13.77
N ARG A 222 -0.89 18.53 -13.38
CA ARG A 222 -1.49 17.60 -12.40
C ARG A 222 -1.40 16.14 -12.84
N GLU A 223 -1.54 15.90 -14.14
CA GLU A 223 -1.53 14.58 -14.76
C GLU A 223 -0.12 13.97 -14.83
N ALA A 224 0.94 14.77 -14.65
CA ALA A 224 2.31 14.25 -14.59
C ALA A 224 2.61 13.55 -13.25
N LEU A 225 1.70 13.64 -12.27
CA LEU A 225 1.67 12.80 -11.09
C LEU A 225 0.53 11.78 -11.21
N ASP A 226 0.89 10.50 -11.30
CA ASP A 226 -0.08 9.42 -11.41
C ASP A 226 0.31 8.19 -10.56
N SER A 227 -0.53 7.15 -10.62
CA SER A 227 -0.29 5.84 -10.03
C SER A 227 -0.67 4.72 -11.00
N GLN A 228 0.05 3.60 -10.95
CA GLN A 228 -0.21 2.44 -11.82
C GLN A 228 -1.59 1.82 -11.57
N ILE A 229 -2.00 1.76 -10.32
CA ILE A 229 -3.30 1.24 -9.89
C ILE A 229 -4.12 2.42 -9.36
N ASN A 230 -5.19 2.76 -10.07
CA ASN A 230 -6.10 3.83 -9.71
C ASN A 230 -7.51 3.56 -10.23
N VAL A 231 -8.45 4.43 -9.86
CA VAL A 231 -9.87 4.29 -10.24
C VAL A 231 -10.10 4.36 -11.77
N ARG A 232 -9.25 5.08 -12.53
CA ARG A 232 -9.36 5.14 -14.00
C ARG A 232 -8.97 3.82 -14.63
N VAL A 233 -7.91 3.18 -14.13
CA VAL A 233 -7.48 1.84 -14.56
C VAL A 233 -8.57 0.83 -14.27
N LEU A 234 -9.10 0.81 -13.05
CA LEU A 234 -10.22 -0.05 -12.69
C LEU A 234 -11.45 0.19 -13.59
N ARG A 235 -11.84 1.44 -13.83
CA ARG A 235 -12.97 1.76 -14.71
C ARG A 235 -12.73 1.23 -16.12
N ALA A 236 -11.56 1.47 -16.70
CA ALA A 236 -11.21 0.98 -18.03
C ALA A 236 -11.24 -0.55 -18.11
N THR A 237 -10.75 -1.23 -17.07
CA THR A 237 -10.83 -2.70 -16.97
C THR A 237 -12.28 -3.18 -16.95
N LEU A 238 -13.14 -2.57 -16.14
CA LEU A 238 -14.56 -2.93 -16.05
C LEU A 238 -15.34 -2.61 -17.33
N GLU A 239 -14.99 -1.55 -18.05
CA GLU A 239 -15.57 -1.23 -19.37
C GLU A 239 -15.17 -2.26 -20.44
N GLN A 240 -13.93 -2.74 -20.39
CA GLN A 240 -13.41 -3.74 -21.33
C GLN A 240 -13.87 -5.17 -21.01
N THR A 241 -14.13 -5.46 -19.73
CA THR A 241 -14.56 -6.78 -19.24
C THR A 241 -15.73 -6.64 -18.25
N PRO A 242 -16.93 -6.24 -18.71
CA PRO A 242 -18.08 -6.04 -17.82
C PRO A 242 -18.49 -7.29 -17.02
N GLU A 243 -18.22 -8.47 -17.56
CA GLU A 243 -18.43 -9.77 -16.90
C GLU A 243 -17.54 -9.98 -15.65
N SER A 244 -16.51 -9.15 -15.45
CA SER A 244 -15.65 -9.21 -14.27
C SER A 244 -16.24 -8.48 -13.05
N VAL A 245 -17.28 -7.65 -13.22
CA VAL A 245 -17.89 -6.88 -12.11
C VAL A 245 -18.30 -7.76 -10.93
N PRO A 246 -18.96 -8.93 -11.10
CA PRO A 246 -19.26 -9.82 -9.98
C PRO A 246 -18.03 -10.29 -9.20
N THR A 247 -16.91 -10.56 -9.89
CA THR A 247 -15.65 -10.93 -9.24
C THR A 247 -15.10 -9.79 -8.39
N PHE A 248 -15.14 -8.55 -8.90
CA PHE A 248 -14.73 -7.38 -8.11
C PHE A 248 -15.66 -7.13 -6.91
N LEU A 249 -16.96 -7.39 -7.04
CA LEU A 249 -17.92 -7.32 -5.93
C LEU A 249 -17.62 -8.38 -4.85
N ASP A 250 -17.31 -9.61 -5.23
CA ASP A 250 -16.89 -10.69 -4.32
C ASP A 250 -15.52 -10.43 -3.66
N HIS A 251 -14.70 -9.58 -4.27
CA HIS A 251 -13.40 -9.15 -3.76
C HIS A 251 -13.44 -7.87 -2.93
N LEU A 252 -14.61 -7.23 -2.77
CA LEU A 252 -14.77 -6.17 -1.77
C LEU A 252 -14.54 -6.78 -0.37
N SER A 253 -13.81 -6.06 0.48
CA SER A 253 -13.44 -6.57 1.80
C SER A 253 -14.67 -6.94 2.63
N SER A 254 -14.80 -8.22 2.94
CA SER A 254 -16.00 -8.81 3.53
C SER A 254 -15.83 -9.12 5.01
N THR A 255 -14.60 -9.45 5.42
CA THR A 255 -14.26 -9.88 6.80
C THR A 255 -13.15 -9.05 7.46
N GLY A 256 -12.71 -7.95 6.84
CA GLY A 256 -11.76 -7.03 7.45
C GLY A 256 -12.31 -6.42 8.75
N LEU A 257 -11.67 -6.72 9.89
CA LEU A 257 -12.02 -6.21 11.21
C LEU A 257 -11.87 -4.67 11.34
N MET A 258 -11.18 -4.01 10.39
CA MET A 258 -11.14 -2.54 10.29
C MET A 258 -12.45 -1.93 9.76
N ASN A 259 -13.31 -2.71 9.11
CA ASN A 259 -14.53 -2.20 8.48
C ASN A 259 -15.55 -1.71 9.53
N GLU A 260 -15.56 -2.29 10.74
CA GLU A 260 -16.44 -1.85 11.84
C GLU A 260 -16.13 -0.43 12.35
N VAL A 261 -14.94 0.11 12.06
CA VAL A 261 -14.50 1.43 12.56
C VAL A 261 -14.59 2.52 11.48
N LYS A 262 -14.56 2.14 10.20
CA LYS A 262 -14.41 3.08 9.07
C LYS A 262 -15.64 3.22 8.16
N GLU A 263 -16.76 2.57 8.49
CA GLU A 263 -18.01 2.64 7.71
C GLU A 263 -17.84 2.25 6.23
N ILE A 264 -16.86 1.40 5.93
CA ILE A 264 -16.64 0.89 4.56
C ILE A 264 -17.75 -0.13 4.27
N PRO A 265 -18.55 0.05 3.20
CA PRO A 265 -19.64 -0.87 2.88
C PRO A 265 -19.10 -2.28 2.65
N THR A 266 -19.61 -3.24 3.41
CA THR A 266 -19.41 -4.67 3.17
C THR A 266 -20.07 -5.07 1.83
N PRO A 267 -19.64 -6.19 1.20
CA PRO A 267 -20.33 -6.71 0.03
C PRO A 267 -21.82 -6.91 0.29
N GLY A 268 -22.20 -7.39 1.48
CA GLY A 268 -23.61 -7.54 1.88
C GLY A 268 -24.37 -6.22 1.90
N GLU A 269 -23.77 -5.13 2.39
CA GLU A 269 -24.40 -3.81 2.37
C GLU A 269 -24.50 -3.22 0.96
N VAL A 270 -23.48 -3.42 0.14
CA VAL A 270 -23.50 -3.03 -1.28
C VAL A 270 -24.61 -3.79 -2.00
N ILE A 271 -24.68 -5.10 -1.84
CA ILE A 271 -25.72 -5.94 -2.44
C ILE A 271 -27.10 -5.59 -1.89
N ARG A 272 -27.23 -5.31 -0.60
CA ARG A 272 -28.49 -4.87 -0.02
C ARG A 272 -28.93 -3.55 -0.62
N LYS A 273 -28.02 -2.60 -0.87
CA LYS A 273 -28.31 -1.35 -1.60
C LYS A 273 -28.76 -1.65 -3.04
N ILE A 274 -28.07 -2.55 -3.74
CA ILE A 274 -28.47 -3.03 -5.07
C ILE A 274 -29.89 -3.60 -5.03
N PHE A 275 -30.15 -4.57 -4.16
CA PHE A 275 -31.46 -5.23 -4.02
C PHE A 275 -32.56 -4.25 -3.64
N THR A 276 -32.29 -3.31 -2.72
CA THR A 276 -33.28 -2.29 -2.31
C THR A 276 -33.63 -1.35 -3.46
N PHE A 277 -32.65 -1.00 -4.31
CA PHE A 277 -32.87 -0.14 -5.47
C PHE A 277 -33.70 -0.83 -6.56
N PHE A 278 -33.53 -2.14 -6.74
CA PHE A 278 -34.22 -2.93 -7.78
C PHE A 278 -35.34 -3.85 -7.24
N SER A 279 -35.77 -3.67 -5.98
CA SER A 279 -36.82 -4.50 -5.40
C SER A 279 -38.16 -4.24 -6.12
N PRO A 280 -38.92 -5.29 -6.49
CA PRO A 280 -40.10 -5.20 -7.36
C PRO A 280 -41.24 -4.32 -6.82
N SER A 281 -41.20 -3.88 -5.56
CA SER A 281 -42.21 -3.00 -4.98
C SER A 281 -42.10 -1.52 -5.40
N LYS A 282 -41.08 -1.12 -6.18
CA LYS A 282 -40.89 0.28 -6.63
C LYS A 282 -40.73 0.52 -8.12
N SER A 283 -40.67 -0.51 -8.97
CA SER A 283 -40.46 -0.33 -10.41
C SER A 283 -41.48 -1.10 -11.23
N SER A 284 -42.58 -0.45 -11.61
CA SER A 284 -43.60 -1.00 -12.51
C SER A 284 -43.11 -1.22 -13.94
N ASP A 285 -41.96 -0.65 -14.33
CA ASP A 285 -41.44 -0.68 -15.71
C ASP A 285 -40.19 -1.54 -15.91
N MET A 286 -39.64 -2.14 -14.85
CA MET A 286 -38.43 -2.96 -14.93
C MET A 286 -38.83 -4.43 -14.87
N GLY A 287 -38.77 -5.12 -16.02
CA GLY A 287 -39.05 -6.55 -16.09
C GLY A 287 -38.29 -7.34 -15.01
N PRO A 288 -38.84 -8.48 -14.54
CA PRO A 288 -38.33 -9.18 -13.37
C PRO A 288 -36.86 -9.55 -13.58
N ILE A 289 -35.98 -9.13 -12.66
CA ILE A 289 -34.64 -9.68 -12.56
C ILE A 289 -34.83 -11.18 -12.30
N ARG A 290 -34.70 -11.99 -13.34
CA ARG A 290 -34.67 -13.46 -13.24
C ARG A 290 -33.28 -13.86 -12.73
N THR A 291 -33.04 -13.63 -11.44
CA THR A 291 -32.07 -14.42 -10.70
C THR A 291 -32.52 -15.90 -10.80
N GLN A 292 -31.60 -16.84 -11.06
CA GLN A 292 -31.96 -18.27 -11.07
C GLN A 292 -32.48 -18.73 -9.70
N THR A 293 -32.10 -18.01 -8.64
CA THR A 293 -32.69 -18.05 -7.32
C THR A 293 -33.83 -17.04 -7.23
N GLN A 294 -35.04 -17.49 -6.90
CA GLN A 294 -36.10 -16.60 -6.41
C GLN A 294 -35.64 -15.99 -5.07
N ALA A 295 -34.76 -14.99 -5.10
CA ALA A 295 -34.37 -14.25 -3.91
C ALA A 295 -35.55 -13.35 -3.52
N SER A 296 -36.56 -13.96 -2.90
CA SER A 296 -37.75 -13.29 -2.35
C SER A 296 -37.45 -12.53 -1.06
N LYS A 297 -36.20 -12.59 -0.57
CA LYS A 297 -35.74 -11.96 0.66
C LYS A 297 -34.46 -11.15 0.41
N LEU A 298 -34.35 -10.02 1.11
CA LEU A 298 -33.10 -9.27 1.22
C LEU A 298 -32.01 -10.23 1.75
N PRO A 299 -30.78 -10.18 1.21
CA PRO A 299 -29.69 -10.92 1.80
C PRO A 299 -29.43 -10.41 3.23
N GLU A 300 -29.64 -11.28 4.22
CA GLU A 300 -29.46 -10.99 5.65
C GLU A 300 -28.08 -11.43 6.14
N ASN A 301 -27.42 -12.34 5.41
CA ASN A 301 -26.13 -12.89 5.79
C ASN A 301 -25.14 -13.02 4.59
N PHE A 302 -23.92 -13.46 4.87
CA PHE A 302 -22.86 -13.65 3.87
C PHE A 302 -23.20 -14.71 2.80
N LEU A 303 -23.90 -15.78 3.17
CA LEU A 303 -24.32 -16.82 2.23
C LEU A 303 -25.35 -16.28 1.24
N ASP A 304 -26.34 -15.51 1.70
CA ASP A 304 -27.33 -14.88 0.83
C ASP A 304 -26.67 -13.89 -0.15
N THR A 305 -25.65 -13.16 0.34
CA THR A 305 -24.82 -12.24 -0.47
C THR A 305 -24.08 -12.99 -1.57
N PHE A 306 -23.45 -14.13 -1.22
CA PHE A 306 -22.71 -14.98 -2.14
C PHE A 306 -23.62 -15.70 -3.15
N GLU A 307 -24.77 -16.22 -2.71
CA GLU A 307 -25.77 -16.83 -3.58
C GLU A 307 -26.36 -15.80 -4.55
N PHE A 308 -26.54 -14.56 -4.11
CA PHE A 308 -26.97 -13.46 -4.97
C PHE A 308 -25.91 -13.13 -6.03
N THR A 309 -24.64 -12.89 -5.66
CA THR A 309 -23.60 -12.58 -6.65
C THR A 309 -23.37 -13.72 -7.62
N SER A 310 -23.39 -14.97 -7.13
CA SER A 310 -23.12 -16.16 -7.93
C SER A 310 -24.32 -16.58 -8.79
N GLY A 311 -25.55 -16.23 -8.37
CA GLY A 311 -26.79 -16.58 -9.06
C GLY A 311 -27.32 -15.53 -10.04
N VAL A 312 -26.72 -14.32 -10.06
CA VAL A 312 -27.02 -13.28 -11.04
C VAL A 312 -26.20 -13.53 -12.31
N ASP A 313 -26.87 -13.87 -13.40
CA ASP A 313 -26.27 -13.80 -14.73
C ASP A 313 -26.07 -12.33 -15.12
N PHE A 314 -24.90 -11.79 -14.76
CA PHE A 314 -24.57 -10.39 -14.98
C PHE A 314 -24.64 -10.01 -16.47
N SER A 315 -24.40 -10.95 -17.38
CA SER A 315 -24.51 -10.69 -18.83
C SER A 315 -25.93 -10.31 -19.25
N ARG A 316 -26.94 -10.90 -18.59
CA ARG A 316 -28.38 -10.69 -18.85
C ARG A 316 -29.03 -9.67 -17.92
N ALA A 317 -28.30 -9.12 -16.96
CA ALA A 317 -28.83 -8.11 -16.04
C ALA A 317 -29.19 -6.80 -16.77
N PRO A 318 -30.22 -6.05 -16.30
CA PRO A 318 -30.56 -4.73 -16.83
C PRO A 318 -29.37 -3.76 -16.80
N GLN A 319 -29.28 -2.84 -17.76
CA GLN A 319 -28.14 -1.91 -17.84
C GLN A 319 -28.01 -1.04 -16.58
N GLN A 320 -29.13 -0.59 -16.00
CA GLN A 320 -29.12 0.19 -14.76
C GLN A 320 -28.50 -0.59 -13.60
N PHE A 321 -28.72 -1.91 -13.54
CA PHE A 321 -28.11 -2.78 -12.54
C PHE A 321 -26.59 -2.85 -12.73
N LYS A 322 -26.15 -3.04 -13.98
CA LYS A 322 -24.73 -3.08 -14.33
C LYS A 322 -24.01 -1.77 -13.99
N ASP A 323 -24.64 -0.64 -14.31
CA ASP A 323 -24.11 0.69 -14.03
C ASP A 323 -24.00 0.94 -12.52
N PHE A 324 -25.04 0.59 -11.77
CA PHE A 324 -25.04 0.74 -10.31
C PHE A 324 -24.00 -0.16 -9.63
N ALA A 325 -23.91 -1.43 -10.03
CA ALA A 325 -22.92 -2.38 -9.53
C ALA A 325 -21.48 -1.90 -9.82
N THR A 326 -21.22 -1.47 -11.05
CA THR A 326 -19.94 -0.86 -11.46
C THR A 326 -19.63 0.37 -10.62
N GLY A 327 -20.60 1.28 -10.45
CA GLY A 327 -20.46 2.47 -9.61
C GLY A 327 -20.10 2.14 -8.16
N MET A 328 -20.62 1.04 -7.62
CA MET A 328 -20.31 0.60 -6.26
C MET A 328 -18.89 0.04 -6.11
N VAL A 329 -18.43 -0.73 -7.09
CA VAL A 329 -17.04 -1.20 -7.15
C VAL A 329 -16.09 0.01 -7.21
N LEU A 330 -16.35 0.96 -8.10
CA LEU A 330 -15.53 2.16 -8.25
C LEU A 330 -15.52 3.01 -6.98
N HIS A 331 -16.69 3.23 -6.37
CA HIS A 331 -16.79 4.00 -5.13
C HIS A 331 -15.99 3.36 -4.01
N THR A 332 -16.17 2.06 -3.77
CA THR A 332 -15.49 1.33 -2.68
C THR A 332 -13.98 1.31 -2.88
N PHE A 333 -13.51 1.24 -4.13
CA PHE A 333 -12.09 1.31 -4.47
C PHE A 333 -11.44 2.67 -4.14
N THR A 334 -12.24 3.72 -4.00
CA THR A 334 -11.79 5.06 -3.59
C THR A 334 -11.95 5.32 -2.09
N LEU A 335 -12.43 4.34 -1.33
CA LEU A 335 -12.50 4.42 0.13
C LEU A 335 -11.17 3.96 0.72
N ASP A 336 -10.55 4.84 1.52
CA ASP A 336 -9.35 4.55 2.29
C ASP A 336 -8.11 4.25 1.40
N SER A 337 -7.14 3.50 1.92
CA SER A 337 -5.97 3.01 1.22
C SER A 337 -6.32 1.84 0.31
N GLN A 338 -6.13 1.98 -1.01
CA GLN A 338 -6.43 0.93 -2.00
C GLN A 338 -5.72 -0.39 -1.68
N ILE A 339 -4.44 -0.35 -1.31
CA ILE A 339 -3.65 -1.56 -1.04
C ILE A 339 -4.11 -2.30 0.24
N HIS A 340 -4.81 -1.63 1.16
CA HIS A 340 -5.36 -2.26 2.36
C HIS A 340 -6.82 -2.71 2.13
N ASN A 341 -7.67 -1.80 1.67
CA ASN A 341 -9.11 -2.03 1.54
C ASN A 341 -9.49 -2.88 0.32
N SER A 342 -8.67 -2.85 -0.73
CA SER A 342 -8.98 -3.47 -2.03
C SER A 342 -7.87 -4.41 -2.49
N ALA A 343 -7.15 -5.05 -1.56
CA ALA A 343 -5.98 -5.88 -1.87
C ALA A 343 -6.24 -6.99 -2.91
N LEU A 344 -7.41 -7.65 -2.87
CA LEU A 344 -7.78 -8.66 -3.87
C LEU A 344 -8.08 -8.02 -5.24
N SER A 345 -8.78 -6.89 -5.25
CA SER A 345 -9.06 -6.14 -6.48
C SER A 345 -7.80 -5.59 -7.12
N THR A 346 -6.84 -5.07 -6.33
CA THR A 346 -5.55 -4.61 -6.87
C THR A 346 -4.73 -5.75 -7.46
N MET A 347 -4.85 -6.97 -6.90
CA MET A 347 -4.23 -8.17 -7.48
C MET A 347 -4.79 -8.55 -8.85
N LEU A 348 -6.10 -8.39 -9.06
CA LEU A 348 -6.74 -8.56 -10.37
C LEU A 348 -6.28 -7.49 -11.38
N LEU A 349 -6.00 -6.28 -10.90
CA LEU A 349 -5.44 -5.20 -11.72
C LEU A 349 -3.92 -5.32 -11.95
N GLY A 350 -3.30 -6.42 -11.51
CA GLY A 350 -1.89 -6.69 -11.76
C GLY A 350 -0.93 -5.92 -10.86
N ILE A 351 -1.34 -5.51 -9.65
CA ILE A 351 -0.42 -4.88 -8.69
C ILE A 351 0.81 -5.78 -8.44
N PRO A 352 2.03 -5.23 -8.35
CA PRO A 352 3.27 -5.99 -8.16
C PRO A 352 3.68 -6.13 -6.69
N ILE A 353 2.91 -5.54 -5.77
CA ILE A 353 3.23 -5.46 -4.35
C ILE A 353 2.01 -5.79 -3.50
N ILE A 354 2.25 -6.43 -2.35
CA ILE A 354 1.22 -6.74 -1.36
C ILE A 354 1.64 -6.15 -0.02
N LYS A 355 0.71 -5.56 0.72
CA LYS A 355 1.02 -5.02 2.04
C LYS A 355 1.25 -6.14 3.07
N ASN A 356 2.33 -6.04 3.85
CA ASN A 356 2.72 -7.11 4.80
C ASN A 356 1.87 -7.16 6.07
N ASP A 357 1.17 -6.07 6.42
CA ASP A 357 0.41 -5.97 7.67
C ASP A 357 -1.11 -6.11 7.49
N LEU A 358 -1.57 -6.66 6.35
CA LEU A 358 -3.00 -6.83 6.05
C LEU A 358 -3.76 -7.60 7.15
N LEU A 359 -3.27 -8.80 7.53
CA LEU A 359 -3.87 -9.58 8.63
C LEU A 359 -3.60 -8.92 9.99
N TYR A 360 -2.36 -8.50 10.24
CA TYR A 360 -1.97 -7.89 11.51
C TYR A 360 -2.82 -6.67 11.87
N ARG A 361 -3.18 -5.85 10.87
CA ARG A 361 -4.04 -4.67 11.02
C ARG A 361 -5.52 -4.97 10.99
N GLY A 362 -5.93 -6.17 10.58
CA GLY A 362 -7.32 -6.52 10.35
C GLY A 362 -7.91 -5.80 9.13
N ALA A 363 -7.07 -5.35 8.18
CA ALA A 363 -7.55 -4.86 6.90
C ALA A 363 -8.12 -6.01 6.03
N MET A 364 -7.66 -7.23 6.31
CA MET A 364 -8.03 -8.48 5.66
C MET A 364 -8.27 -9.55 6.71
N GLY A 365 -9.23 -10.45 6.49
CA GLY A 365 -9.40 -11.65 7.32
C GLY A 365 -8.78 -12.89 6.70
N SER A 366 -8.83 -14.02 7.42
CA SER A 366 -8.23 -15.28 6.96
C SER A 366 -8.83 -15.81 5.66
N TYR A 367 -10.12 -15.53 5.41
CA TYR A 367 -10.79 -15.93 4.17
C TYR A 367 -10.19 -15.24 2.94
N GLU A 368 -10.07 -13.91 2.97
CA GLU A 368 -9.44 -13.17 1.89
C GLU A 368 -7.94 -13.49 1.77
N ALA A 369 -7.25 -13.77 2.88
CA ALA A 369 -5.85 -14.22 2.84
C ALA A 369 -5.68 -15.52 2.04
N VAL A 370 -6.61 -16.48 2.20
CA VAL A 370 -6.61 -17.72 1.39
C VAL A 370 -6.84 -17.43 -0.09
N LYS A 371 -7.76 -16.51 -0.43
CA LYS A 371 -7.96 -16.07 -1.83
C LYS A 371 -6.68 -15.44 -2.38
N LEU A 372 -6.08 -14.51 -1.65
CA LEU A 372 -4.87 -13.79 -2.02
C LEU A 372 -3.72 -14.75 -2.34
N MET A 373 -3.49 -15.75 -1.48
CA MET A 373 -2.43 -16.75 -1.69
C MET A 373 -2.63 -17.55 -2.99
N ARG A 374 -3.87 -17.84 -3.39
CA ARG A 374 -4.15 -18.56 -4.65
C ARG A 374 -3.79 -17.74 -5.89
N MET A 375 -3.72 -16.41 -5.76
CA MET A 375 -3.35 -15.48 -6.84
C MET A 375 -1.84 -15.31 -6.98
N LEU A 376 -1.04 -15.88 -6.09
CA LEU A 376 0.42 -15.78 -6.10
C LEU A 376 1.08 -16.98 -6.82
N PRO A 377 2.14 -16.75 -7.62
CA PRO A 377 2.97 -17.82 -8.14
C PRO A 377 3.81 -18.47 -7.02
N GLU A 378 4.38 -19.65 -7.28
CA GLU A 378 5.49 -20.15 -6.46
C GLU A 378 6.81 -19.52 -6.92
N PRO A 379 7.78 -19.23 -6.03
CA PRO A 379 7.78 -19.51 -4.58
C PRO A 379 7.08 -18.45 -3.72
N ASP A 380 6.58 -17.36 -4.32
CA ASP A 380 6.02 -16.21 -3.60
C ASP A 380 4.88 -16.59 -2.66
N ARG A 381 4.00 -17.50 -3.09
CA ARG A 381 2.89 -18.00 -2.28
C ARG A 381 3.38 -18.61 -0.96
N THR A 382 4.37 -19.50 -1.02
CA THR A 382 4.93 -20.16 0.17
C THR A 382 5.62 -19.14 1.10
N GLU A 383 6.44 -18.26 0.53
CA GLU A 383 7.17 -17.25 1.29
C GLU A 383 6.25 -16.23 1.96
N PHE A 384 5.30 -15.69 1.20
CA PHE A 384 4.35 -14.70 1.70
C PHE A 384 3.36 -15.31 2.70
N SER A 385 2.91 -16.55 2.50
CA SER A 385 2.05 -17.25 3.45
C SER A 385 2.68 -17.30 4.84
N LYS A 386 3.95 -17.71 4.92
CA LYS A 386 4.70 -17.73 6.18
C LYS A 386 4.73 -16.35 6.83
N MET A 387 5.13 -15.32 6.07
CA MET A 387 5.20 -13.95 6.58
C MET A 387 3.86 -13.41 7.08
N LEU A 388 2.77 -13.70 6.36
CA LEU A 388 1.44 -13.20 6.67
C LEU A 388 0.87 -13.83 7.94
N PHE A 389 1.05 -15.14 8.13
CA PHE A 389 0.53 -15.87 9.30
C PHE A 389 1.43 -15.81 10.54
N ASP A 390 2.72 -15.51 10.39
CA ASP A 390 3.63 -15.26 11.52
C ASP A 390 3.23 -14.00 12.32
N ARG A 391 2.35 -13.16 11.77
CA ARG A 391 1.82 -11.93 12.39
C ARG A 391 0.29 -11.95 12.45
N PRO A 392 -0.31 -12.67 13.42
CA PRO A 392 -1.76 -12.66 13.63
C PRO A 392 -2.28 -11.27 13.99
N TYR A 393 -3.61 -11.10 13.95
CA TYR A 393 -4.26 -9.82 14.23
C TYR A 393 -3.80 -9.21 15.57
N GLY A 394 -3.34 -7.95 15.52
CA GLY A 394 -2.82 -7.23 16.67
C GLY A 394 -3.87 -7.02 17.77
N GLY A 395 -5.15 -6.94 17.40
CA GLY A 395 -6.24 -6.76 18.38
C GLY A 395 -6.45 -7.97 19.30
N ASP A 396 -6.04 -9.16 18.87
CA ASP A 396 -6.16 -10.40 19.65
C ASP A 396 -4.88 -10.73 20.41
N THR A 397 -3.73 -10.23 19.94
CA THR A 397 -2.41 -10.57 20.50
C THR A 397 -1.79 -9.50 21.37
N LEU A 398 -2.23 -8.25 21.26
CA LEU A 398 -1.75 -7.17 22.12
C LEU A 398 -2.62 -7.03 23.38
N HIS A 399 -2.00 -6.60 24.47
CA HIS A 399 -2.67 -6.39 25.75
C HIS A 399 -2.36 -5.01 26.36
N GLY A 400 -3.25 -4.54 27.23
CA GLY A 400 -3.09 -3.30 27.98
C GLY A 400 -2.89 -2.07 27.09
N TRP A 401 -1.95 -1.20 27.47
CA TRP A 401 -1.68 0.06 26.75
C TRP A 401 -1.21 -0.14 25.30
N LYS A 402 -0.56 -1.27 24.97
CA LYS A 402 -0.15 -1.59 23.59
C LYS A 402 -1.35 -1.85 22.69
N LEU A 403 -2.35 -2.60 23.19
CA LEU A 403 -3.61 -2.82 22.49
C LEU A 403 -4.31 -1.49 22.23
N LEU A 404 -4.40 -0.63 23.26
CA LEU A 404 -5.01 0.69 23.11
C LEU A 404 -4.26 1.56 22.08
N ALA A 405 -2.93 1.52 22.07
CA ALA A 405 -2.12 2.24 21.09
C ALA A 405 -2.33 1.72 19.66
N PHE A 406 -2.42 0.40 19.50
CA PHE A 406 -2.71 -0.26 18.22
C PHE A 406 -4.11 0.10 17.70
N CYS A 407 -5.15 -0.02 18.54
CA CYS A 407 -6.52 0.35 18.18
C CYS A 407 -6.65 1.85 17.83
N ASN A 408 -5.80 2.70 18.39
CA ASN A 408 -5.72 4.13 18.06
C ASN A 408 -4.76 4.45 16.89
N GLY A 409 -4.18 3.43 16.23
CA GLY A 409 -3.30 3.61 15.07
C GLY A 409 -1.94 4.26 15.36
N LEU A 410 -1.52 4.32 16.63
CA LEU A 410 -0.28 4.98 17.06
C LEU A 410 0.99 4.16 16.78
N ILE A 411 0.86 2.83 16.78
CA ILE A 411 1.91 1.85 16.48
C ILE A 411 1.47 0.89 15.41
#